data_AF-A0A9D5IZR8-F1
#
_entry.id   AF-A0A9D5IZR8-F1
#
_cell.length_a   1.000
_cell.length_b   1.000
_cell.length_c   1.000
_cell.angle_alpha   90.00
_cell.angle_beta   90.00
_cell.angle_gamma   90.00
#
_symmetry.space_group_name_H-M   'P 1'
#
loop_
_entity.id
_entity.type
_entity.pdbx_description
1 polymer ?
#
loop_
_entity_poly.entity_id
_entity_poly.type
_entity_poly.pdbx_seq_one_letter_code
_entity_poly.pdbx_strand_id
1 'polypeptide(L)'
;MARHWMKLSSVTWVLLLSVFTFFAGCSDDGGDGIDGPGREYWASLYDWSDHATWTDPSLWTDYKLRSFAYAGSRGHPDFYQEDYGRGSRYYENTISTGMESDKWIELSTSTRDSALTWSEAHATSGAYYRDLVSESETEKYFEFQRVYSENPSDVILSRVHKSSYLNRSMYDRFNPSPVLGVYRVRPINESGARELIEYMWINSRIVDNGRPLSRGIEESEASFTEEIYYSYTIGGDWGTCDIIVLGRALVRVEKTTGEVTNEVEVLREVNGVCYE
;
A
#
# COMPACT_ATOMS: atom_id res chain seq x y z
N MET A 1 -49.27 17.39 -21.09
CA MET A 1 -49.00 15.95 -20.89
C MET A 1 -47.61 15.64 -21.42
N ALA A 2 -46.92 14.67 -20.82
CA ALA A 2 -45.52 14.26 -21.02
C ALA A 2 -44.45 15.11 -20.29
N ARG A 3 -44.21 14.76 -19.03
CA ARG A 3 -42.99 15.06 -18.26
C ARG A 3 -41.91 14.05 -18.66
N HIS A 4 -40.78 14.53 -19.17
CA HIS A 4 -39.55 13.73 -19.28
C HIS A 4 -38.84 13.71 -17.92
N TRP A 5 -38.68 12.52 -17.35
CA TRP A 5 -37.85 12.29 -16.17
C TRP A 5 -36.44 11.90 -16.63
N MET A 6 -35.47 12.76 -16.33
CA MET A 6 -34.06 12.46 -16.45
C MET A 6 -33.64 11.73 -15.16
N LYS A 7 -33.28 10.45 -15.27
CA LYS A 7 -32.68 9.69 -14.16
C LYS A 7 -31.22 10.15 -14.00
N LEU A 8 -30.95 10.93 -12.96
CA LEU A 8 -29.61 11.14 -12.43
C LEU A 8 -29.27 9.93 -11.56
N SER A 9 -28.34 9.08 -12.00
CA SER A 9 -27.73 8.06 -11.16
C SER A 9 -26.73 8.74 -10.23
N SER A 10 -27.04 8.75 -8.94
CA SER A 10 -26.17 9.19 -7.86
C SER A 10 -24.98 8.25 -7.73
N VAL A 11 -23.82 8.66 -8.25
CA VAL A 11 -22.52 8.12 -7.85
C VAL A 11 -22.09 8.88 -6.60
N THR A 12 -22.15 8.20 -5.47
CA THR A 12 -21.74 8.73 -4.16
C THR A 12 -20.22 8.85 -4.14
N TRP A 13 -19.70 10.06 -4.26
CA TRP A 13 -18.29 10.35 -4.03
C TRP A 13 -18.03 10.38 -2.52
N VAL A 14 -17.38 9.35 -1.99
CA VAL A 14 -16.80 9.39 -0.64
C VAL A 14 -15.44 10.07 -0.76
N LEU A 15 -15.39 11.36 -0.41
CA LEU A 15 -14.16 12.11 -0.21
C LEU A 15 -13.50 11.62 1.09
N LEU A 16 -12.53 10.71 0.97
CA LEU A 16 -11.64 10.32 2.07
C LEU A 16 -10.56 11.40 2.25
N LEU A 17 -10.85 12.33 3.15
CA LEU A 17 -9.90 13.35 3.60
C LEU A 17 -8.83 12.67 4.46
N SER A 18 -7.77 12.16 3.84
CA SER A 18 -6.61 11.61 4.53
C SER A 18 -5.65 12.73 4.90
N VAL A 19 -5.92 13.39 6.03
CA VAL A 19 -4.92 14.22 6.71
C VAL A 19 -3.89 13.28 7.31
N PHE A 20 -2.68 13.29 6.76
CA PHE A 20 -1.51 12.63 7.33
C PHE A 20 -1.20 13.23 8.70
N THR A 21 -1.47 12.49 9.77
CA THR A 21 -0.80 12.67 11.05
C THR A 21 0.30 11.62 11.17
N PHE A 22 1.55 12.06 10.96
CA PHE A 22 2.72 11.37 11.47
C PHE A 22 2.71 11.54 13.00
N PHE A 23 2.07 10.61 13.72
CA PHE A 23 2.40 10.40 15.12
C PHE A 23 3.32 9.19 15.20
N ALA A 24 4.59 9.47 15.47
CA ALA A 24 5.47 8.51 16.09
C ALA A 24 4.79 8.04 17.39
N GLY A 25 4.54 6.74 17.51
CA GLY A 25 3.94 6.16 18.69
C GLY A 25 4.82 6.44 19.90
N CYS A 26 4.37 7.32 20.78
CA CYS A 26 4.75 7.28 22.18
C CYS A 26 4.01 6.07 22.77
N SER A 27 4.74 5.01 23.15
CA SER A 27 4.18 3.97 23.99
C SER A 27 4.04 4.54 25.40
N ASP A 28 2.87 5.08 25.73
CA ASP A 28 2.50 5.27 27.13
C ASP A 28 2.07 3.89 27.67
N ASP A 29 3.01 3.25 28.37
CA ASP A 29 2.73 2.16 29.28
C ASP A 29 1.89 2.72 30.45
N GLY A 30 0.62 2.32 30.54
CA GLY A 30 -0.14 2.42 31.80
C GLY A 30 -1.60 2.81 31.63
N GLY A 31 -2.49 1.82 31.67
CA GLY A 31 -3.93 2.04 31.78
C GLY A 31 -4.71 0.74 31.85
N ASP A 32 -4.86 0.18 33.05
CA ASP A 32 -5.67 -1.02 33.38
C ASP A 32 -7.20 -0.77 33.30
N GLY A 33 -7.65 -0.13 32.22
CA GLY A 33 -9.05 0.21 31.95
C GLY A 33 -9.44 -0.15 30.52
N ILE A 34 -9.28 -1.42 30.14
CA ILE A 34 -9.77 -1.92 28.85
C ILE A 34 -10.89 -2.92 29.15
N ASP A 35 -12.11 -2.60 28.74
CA ASP A 35 -13.22 -3.57 28.71
C ASP A 35 -12.93 -4.61 27.60
N GLY A 36 -12.18 -5.66 27.95
CA GLY A 36 -11.91 -6.82 27.09
C GLY A 36 -10.43 -7.16 26.92
N PRO A 37 -10.12 -8.24 26.20
CA PRO A 37 -8.74 -8.65 25.97
C PRO A 37 -7.99 -7.64 25.10
N GLY A 38 -6.79 -7.23 25.54
CA GLY A 38 -5.90 -6.32 24.82
C GLY A 38 -5.30 -6.91 23.53
N ARG A 39 -4.58 -6.08 22.76
CA ARG A 39 -4.01 -6.46 21.45
C ARG A 39 -3.14 -7.73 21.50
N GLU A 40 -2.34 -7.90 22.56
CA GLU A 40 -1.45 -9.05 22.73
C GLU A 40 -2.20 -10.38 22.83
N TYR A 41 -3.37 -10.39 23.51
CA TYR A 41 -4.21 -11.57 23.59
C TYR A 41 -4.69 -11.99 22.21
N TRP A 42 -5.24 -11.05 21.43
CA TRP A 42 -5.71 -11.33 20.08
C TRP A 42 -4.59 -11.82 19.16
N ALA A 43 -3.42 -11.19 19.23
CA ALA A 43 -2.25 -11.60 18.46
C ALA A 43 -1.83 -13.05 18.75
N SER A 44 -1.90 -13.47 20.02
CA SER A 44 -1.52 -14.83 20.44
C SER A 44 -2.44 -15.94 19.91
N LEU A 45 -3.65 -15.58 19.48
CA LEU A 45 -4.67 -16.52 19.01
C LEU A 45 -4.59 -16.80 17.51
N TYR A 46 -3.73 -16.09 16.78
CA TYR A 46 -3.63 -16.28 15.33
C TYR A 46 -2.73 -17.47 14.97
N ASP A 47 -3.33 -18.48 14.34
CA ASP A 47 -2.61 -19.65 13.84
C ASP A 47 -2.24 -19.46 12.35
N TRP A 48 -0.94 -19.32 12.09
CA TRP A 48 -0.38 -19.16 10.75
C TRP A 48 -0.48 -20.42 9.89
N SER A 49 -0.79 -21.59 10.48
CA SER A 49 -0.87 -22.87 9.76
C SER A 49 -2.25 -23.16 9.14
N ASP A 50 -3.26 -22.31 9.41
CA ASP A 50 -4.63 -22.46 8.87
C ASP A 50 -4.72 -21.95 7.41
N HIS A 51 -4.10 -22.68 6.49
CA HIS A 51 -4.06 -22.37 5.05
C HIS A 51 -5.44 -22.33 4.37
N ALA A 52 -6.48 -22.94 4.95
CA ALA A 52 -7.82 -23.01 4.34
C ALA A 52 -8.55 -21.65 4.33
N THR A 53 -8.25 -20.78 5.28
CA THR A 53 -8.85 -19.42 5.37
C THR A 53 -8.36 -18.44 4.31
N TRP A 54 -7.27 -18.78 3.62
CA TRP A 54 -6.60 -17.93 2.64
C TRP A 54 -7.20 -18.01 1.24
N THR A 55 -8.23 -18.82 1.04
CA THR A 55 -8.86 -18.99 -0.28
C THR A 55 -10.36 -18.72 -0.27
N ASP A 56 -11.00 -18.63 0.90
CA ASP A 56 -12.43 -18.37 1.03
C ASP A 56 -12.69 -17.19 1.99
N PRO A 57 -13.09 -16.03 1.45
CA PRO A 57 -13.40 -14.82 2.23
C PRO A 57 -14.47 -15.03 3.30
N SER A 58 -15.40 -15.97 3.07
CA SER A 58 -16.48 -16.27 4.00
C SER A 58 -15.98 -16.90 5.31
N LEU A 59 -14.74 -17.40 5.32
CA LEU A 59 -14.09 -17.99 6.50
C LEU A 59 -13.47 -16.94 7.43
N TRP A 60 -13.39 -15.66 7.03
CA TRP A 60 -12.94 -14.58 7.90
C TRP A 60 -14.05 -14.17 8.86
N THR A 61 -14.13 -14.83 10.01
CA THR A 61 -14.99 -14.40 11.12
C THR A 61 -14.40 -13.15 11.80
N ASP A 62 -15.24 -12.40 12.52
CA ASP A 62 -14.81 -11.23 13.30
C ASP A 62 -13.66 -11.57 14.27
N TYR A 63 -13.73 -12.76 14.88
CA TYR A 63 -12.68 -13.29 15.74
C TYR A 63 -11.36 -13.46 14.98
N LYS A 64 -11.37 -14.13 13.82
CA LYS A 64 -10.15 -14.35 13.01
C LYS A 64 -9.57 -13.03 12.50
N LEU A 65 -10.43 -12.10 12.09
CA LEU A 65 -10.03 -10.78 11.62
C LEU A 65 -9.35 -9.95 12.73
N ARG A 66 -9.91 -9.95 13.96
CA ARG A 66 -9.28 -9.33 15.14
C ARG A 66 -7.92 -9.95 15.45
N SER A 67 -7.86 -11.29 15.53
CA SER A 67 -6.59 -11.98 15.79
C SER A 67 -5.53 -11.66 14.75
N PHE A 68 -5.89 -11.62 13.47
CA PHE A 68 -4.97 -11.28 12.39
C PHE A 68 -4.52 -9.81 12.43
N ALA A 69 -5.44 -8.87 12.63
CA ALA A 69 -5.15 -7.44 12.66
C ALA A 69 -4.10 -7.08 13.71
N TYR A 70 -4.14 -7.78 14.86
CA TYR A 70 -3.18 -7.59 15.95
C TYR A 70 -1.97 -8.51 15.89
N ALA A 71 -1.99 -9.56 15.07
CA ALA A 71 -0.81 -10.40 14.85
C ALA A 71 0.32 -9.58 14.19
N GLY A 72 1.56 -9.77 14.64
CA GLY A 72 2.71 -8.95 14.22
C GLY A 72 3.21 -9.17 12.79
N SER A 73 2.63 -10.09 12.02
CA SER A 73 3.07 -10.39 10.66
C SER A 73 2.41 -9.48 9.62
N ARG A 74 3.18 -9.22 8.55
CA ARG A 74 2.85 -8.26 7.48
C ARG A 74 2.07 -8.87 6.31
N GLY A 75 1.81 -10.18 6.30
CA GLY A 75 1.08 -10.86 5.22
C GLY A 75 1.46 -12.33 5.06
N HIS A 76 0.88 -13.00 4.07
CA HIS A 76 1.16 -14.40 3.74
C HIS A 76 2.62 -14.59 3.24
N PRO A 77 3.31 -15.70 3.56
CA PRO A 77 4.66 -16.00 3.06
C PRO A 77 4.77 -16.01 1.53
N ASP A 78 3.72 -16.49 0.85
CA ASP A 78 3.69 -16.54 -0.62
C ASP A 78 3.24 -15.22 -1.26
N PHE A 79 2.88 -14.21 -0.46
CA PHE A 79 2.69 -12.86 -1.01
C PHE A 79 4.07 -12.27 -1.33
N TYR A 80 4.15 -11.30 -2.24
CA TYR A 80 5.40 -10.65 -2.60
C TYR A 80 6.13 -10.18 -1.34
N GLN A 81 7.44 -10.35 -1.30
CA GLN A 81 8.27 -9.89 -0.20
C GLN A 81 9.54 -9.31 -0.75
N GLU A 82 10.03 -8.26 -0.11
CA GLU A 82 11.38 -7.78 -0.29
C GLU A 82 11.99 -7.58 1.09
N ASP A 83 13.29 -7.84 1.18
CA ASP A 83 14.07 -7.50 2.37
C ASP A 83 14.49 -6.03 2.29
N TYR A 84 14.01 -5.23 3.24
CA TYR A 84 14.33 -3.80 3.34
C TYR A 84 15.45 -3.52 4.36
N GLY A 85 15.98 -4.57 5.01
CA GLY A 85 16.88 -4.43 6.14
C GLY A 85 16.30 -3.50 7.21
N ARG A 86 17.01 -2.41 7.51
CA ARG A 86 16.63 -1.40 8.51
C ARG A 86 15.98 -0.14 7.91
N GLY A 87 15.82 -0.07 6.59
CA GLY A 87 15.38 1.15 5.90
C GLY A 87 13.87 1.26 5.71
N SER A 88 13.38 2.49 5.71
CA SER A 88 12.02 2.82 5.24
C SER A 88 12.06 3.12 3.76
N ARG A 89 11.23 2.43 2.97
CA ARG A 89 11.11 2.69 1.53
C ARG A 89 10.46 4.04 1.26
N TYR A 90 10.97 4.72 0.26
CA TYR A 90 10.37 5.95 -0.26
C TYR A 90 10.55 6.02 -1.77
N TYR A 91 9.44 6.07 -2.52
CA TYR A 91 9.51 6.33 -3.96
C TYR A 91 9.55 7.83 -4.21
N GLU A 92 10.57 8.25 -4.94
CA GLU A 92 10.71 9.63 -5.35
C GLU A 92 9.53 10.05 -6.21
N ASN A 93 9.06 11.25 -5.94
CA ASN A 93 7.87 11.81 -6.54
C ASN A 93 8.08 13.30 -6.82
N THR A 94 7.16 13.89 -7.56
CA THR A 94 7.19 15.31 -7.92
C THR A 94 7.27 16.26 -6.73
N ILE A 95 6.65 15.93 -5.59
CA ILE A 95 6.70 16.76 -4.37
C ILE A 95 8.07 16.64 -3.69
N SER A 96 8.58 15.42 -3.48
CA SER A 96 9.85 15.20 -2.77
C SER A 96 11.04 15.85 -3.48
N THR A 97 11.01 15.83 -4.81
CA THR A 97 12.05 16.37 -5.67
C THR A 97 11.90 17.86 -5.97
N GLY A 98 10.77 18.47 -5.59
CA GLY A 98 10.47 19.87 -5.90
C GLY A 98 10.19 20.14 -7.38
N MET A 99 9.90 19.10 -8.18
CA MET A 99 9.57 19.25 -9.60
C MET A 99 8.18 19.87 -9.82
N GLU A 100 7.19 19.46 -9.03
CA GLU A 100 5.85 20.05 -9.01
C GLU A 100 5.35 20.05 -7.57
N SER A 101 4.72 21.14 -7.11
CA SER A 101 4.24 21.28 -5.72
C SER A 101 2.78 20.89 -5.52
N ASP A 102 2.01 20.74 -6.60
CA ASP A 102 0.56 20.52 -6.60
C ASP A 102 0.14 19.15 -7.14
N LYS A 103 1.09 18.32 -7.55
CA LYS A 103 0.87 16.94 -7.97
C LYS A 103 1.79 16.00 -7.21
N TRP A 104 1.29 14.83 -6.84
CA TRP A 104 2.10 13.76 -6.25
C TRP A 104 2.14 12.58 -7.21
N ILE A 105 3.15 12.57 -8.08
CA ILE A 105 3.37 11.56 -9.12
C ILE A 105 4.70 10.87 -8.85
N GLU A 106 4.69 9.54 -8.73
CA GLU A 106 5.91 8.74 -8.61
C GLU A 106 6.73 8.78 -9.90
N LEU A 107 8.04 9.02 -9.75
CA LEU A 107 8.95 9.21 -10.87
C LEU A 107 9.45 7.87 -11.43
N SER A 108 9.71 7.86 -12.73
CA SER A 108 10.40 6.75 -13.39
C SER A 108 11.45 7.25 -14.38
N THR A 109 12.54 6.51 -14.53
CA THR A 109 13.58 6.82 -15.52
C THR A 109 14.24 5.55 -16.07
N SER A 110 14.96 5.69 -17.18
CA SER A 110 15.82 4.65 -17.75
C SER A 110 17.28 4.76 -17.32
N THR A 111 17.67 5.82 -16.61
CA THR A 111 19.07 6.07 -16.26
C THR A 111 19.27 6.24 -14.75
N ARG A 112 20.34 5.63 -14.25
CA ARG A 112 20.76 5.76 -12.85
C ARG A 112 21.06 7.21 -12.48
N ASP A 113 21.62 8.01 -13.39
CA ASP A 113 21.99 9.40 -13.08
C ASP A 113 20.79 10.33 -12.86
N SER A 114 19.70 10.17 -13.65
CA SER A 114 18.45 10.88 -13.36
C SER A 114 17.86 10.45 -12.01
N ALA A 115 17.90 9.14 -11.72
CA ALA A 115 17.38 8.61 -10.47
C ALA A 115 18.16 9.14 -9.26
N LEU A 116 19.49 9.17 -9.33
CA LEU A 116 20.34 9.74 -8.29
C LEU A 116 20.06 11.24 -8.10
N THR A 117 19.89 11.98 -9.20
CA THR A 117 19.59 13.42 -9.15
C THR A 117 18.30 13.70 -8.37
N TRP A 118 17.27 12.88 -8.57
CA TRP A 118 16.01 12.98 -7.83
C TRP A 118 16.17 12.59 -6.36
N SER A 119 16.90 11.51 -6.08
CA SER A 119 17.25 11.12 -4.72
C SER A 119 17.98 12.24 -3.97
N GLU A 120 18.88 12.95 -4.65
CA GLU A 120 19.65 14.07 -4.09
C GLU A 120 18.80 15.31 -3.86
N ALA A 121 17.91 15.62 -4.80
CA ALA A 121 16.95 16.71 -4.64
C ALA A 121 16.06 16.49 -3.41
N HIS A 122 15.59 15.26 -3.19
CA HIS A 122 14.81 14.90 -2.01
C HIS A 122 15.63 14.98 -0.72
N ALA A 123 16.87 14.48 -0.71
CA ALA A 123 17.74 14.61 0.46
C ALA A 123 18.01 16.08 0.84
N THR A 124 18.10 16.96 -0.16
CA THR A 124 18.33 18.40 0.03
C THR A 124 17.07 19.14 0.47
N SER A 125 15.89 18.73 0.01
CA SER A 125 14.61 19.37 0.34
C SER A 125 14.03 18.92 1.70
N GLY A 126 14.55 17.83 2.26
CA GLY A 126 14.15 17.30 3.56
C GLY A 126 14.48 18.21 4.75
N ALA A 127 13.94 17.89 5.92
CA ALA A 127 14.22 18.63 7.16
C ALA A 127 15.70 18.60 7.58
N TYR A 128 16.42 17.57 7.15
CA TYR A 128 17.86 17.40 7.31
C TYR A 128 18.40 16.56 6.16
N TYR A 129 19.67 16.77 5.85
CA TYR A 129 20.33 16.05 4.79
C TYR A 129 20.67 14.62 5.23
N ARG A 130 20.42 13.65 4.34
CA ARG A 130 20.79 12.24 4.54
C ARG A 130 21.87 11.85 3.54
N ASP A 131 23.00 11.40 4.08
CA ASP A 131 24.17 10.99 3.31
C ASP A 131 23.87 9.73 2.50
N LEU A 132 24.34 9.71 1.25
CA LEU A 132 24.31 8.52 0.41
C LEU A 132 25.34 7.50 0.90
N VAL A 133 24.89 6.31 1.31
CA VAL A 133 25.75 5.26 1.89
C VAL A 133 25.96 4.09 0.92
N SER A 134 24.93 3.73 0.15
CA SER A 134 25.02 2.66 -0.84
C SER A 134 23.97 2.79 -1.92
N GLU A 135 24.16 2.02 -2.99
CA GLU A 135 23.30 1.99 -4.16
C GLU A 135 23.01 0.54 -4.55
N SER A 136 21.81 0.29 -5.02
CA SER A 136 21.41 -0.99 -5.59
C SER A 136 20.48 -0.77 -6.78
N GLU A 137 20.36 -1.79 -7.63
CA GLU A 137 19.53 -1.74 -8.82
C GLU A 137 18.90 -3.11 -9.05
N THR A 138 17.59 -3.12 -9.32
CA THR A 138 16.82 -4.32 -9.68
C THR A 138 16.20 -4.13 -11.06
N GLU A 139 15.50 -5.12 -11.62
CA GLU A 139 14.68 -4.89 -12.81
C GLU A 139 13.58 -3.83 -12.60
N LYS A 140 13.16 -3.58 -11.34
CA LYS A 140 12.01 -2.75 -10.98
C LYS A 140 12.39 -1.29 -10.70
N TYR A 141 13.52 -1.04 -10.06
CA TYR A 141 13.90 0.29 -9.58
C TYR A 141 15.42 0.49 -9.44
N PHE A 142 15.81 1.76 -9.36
CA PHE A 142 17.08 2.19 -8.77
C PHE A 142 16.84 2.51 -7.29
N GLU A 143 17.78 2.15 -6.42
CA GLU A 143 17.69 2.41 -4.98
C GLU A 143 18.97 3.05 -4.45
N PHE A 144 18.79 4.06 -3.61
CA PHE A 144 19.83 4.82 -2.94
C PHE A 144 19.55 4.76 -1.43
N GLN A 145 20.41 4.07 -0.70
CA GLN A 145 20.32 4.03 0.75
C GLN A 145 20.89 5.33 1.32
N ARG A 146 20.05 6.09 2.01
CA ARG A 146 20.40 7.35 2.64
C ARG A 146 20.25 7.31 4.14
N VAL A 147 21.22 7.87 4.87
CA VAL A 147 21.30 7.79 6.33
C VAL A 147 21.51 9.18 6.92
N TYR A 148 20.78 9.52 7.97
CA TYR A 148 21.07 10.75 8.71
C TYR A 148 22.28 10.54 9.63
N SER A 149 23.33 11.32 9.46
CA SER A 149 24.59 11.14 10.21
C SER A 149 24.45 11.30 11.73
N GLU A 150 23.53 12.15 12.20
CA GLU A 150 23.25 12.32 13.63
C GLU A 150 22.33 11.24 14.21
N ASN A 151 21.59 10.52 13.36
CA ASN A 151 20.78 9.36 13.74
C ASN A 151 20.92 8.23 12.72
N PRO A 152 21.92 7.35 12.86
CA PRO A 152 22.16 6.26 11.92
C PRO A 152 21.04 5.22 11.83
N SER A 153 20.06 5.26 12.73
CA SER A 153 18.85 4.44 12.67
C SER A 153 17.80 4.99 11.70
N ASP A 154 17.89 6.27 11.35
CA ASP A 154 17.06 6.87 10.32
C ASP A 154 17.65 6.59 8.93
N VAL A 155 17.17 5.50 8.36
CA VAL A 155 17.57 5.01 7.04
C VAL A 155 16.38 5.10 6.09
N ILE A 156 16.58 5.79 4.97
CA ILE A 156 15.62 5.84 3.86
C ILE A 156 16.20 5.06 2.67
N LEU A 157 15.38 4.19 2.09
CA LEU A 157 15.64 3.56 0.80
C LEU A 157 14.93 4.39 -0.26
N SER A 158 15.65 5.37 -0.81
CA SER A 158 15.16 6.29 -1.85
C SER A 158 15.14 5.54 -3.18
N ARG A 159 13.94 5.37 -3.74
CA ARG A 159 13.70 4.52 -4.93
C ARG A 159 13.10 5.31 -6.07
N VAL A 160 13.49 4.94 -7.28
CA VAL A 160 12.92 5.46 -8.52
C VAL A 160 12.59 4.29 -9.41
N HIS A 161 11.34 4.22 -9.91
CA HIS A 161 10.94 3.13 -10.80
C HIS A 161 11.78 3.16 -12.08
N LYS A 162 12.13 1.98 -12.58
CA LYS A 162 12.64 1.86 -13.94
C LYS A 162 11.49 2.01 -14.92
N SER A 163 11.60 2.96 -15.86
CA SER A 163 10.58 3.16 -16.88
C SER A 163 10.39 1.94 -17.79
N SER A 164 11.34 1.01 -17.83
CA SER A 164 11.23 -0.28 -18.52
C SER A 164 10.37 -1.31 -17.78
N TYR A 165 10.09 -1.11 -16.50
CA TYR A 165 9.26 -1.99 -15.67
C TYR A 165 7.87 -1.40 -15.45
N LEU A 166 7.78 -0.23 -14.81
CA LEU A 166 6.53 0.43 -14.45
C LEU A 166 6.64 1.93 -14.69
N ASN A 167 5.65 2.49 -15.39
CA ASN A 167 5.50 3.93 -15.56
C ASN A 167 4.20 4.40 -14.87
N ARG A 168 4.31 5.32 -13.92
CA ARG A 168 3.18 5.89 -13.17
C ARG A 168 2.98 7.39 -13.43
N SER A 169 3.58 7.95 -14.48
CA SER A 169 3.55 9.38 -14.77
C SER A 169 2.14 9.96 -14.97
N MET A 170 1.15 9.12 -15.21
CA MET A 170 -0.27 9.49 -15.37
C MET A 170 -1.08 9.45 -14.07
N TYR A 171 -0.50 8.93 -12.98
CA TYR A 171 -1.19 8.75 -11.70
C TYR A 171 -0.73 9.81 -10.70
N ASP A 172 -1.50 10.89 -10.59
CA ASP A 172 -1.39 11.88 -9.53
C ASP A 172 -2.24 11.45 -8.33
N ARG A 173 -1.63 11.23 -7.16
CA ARG A 173 -2.40 10.84 -5.97
C ARG A 173 -3.33 11.92 -5.45
N PHE A 174 -3.04 13.19 -5.70
CA PHE A 174 -3.94 14.26 -5.31
C PHE A 174 -5.18 14.32 -6.21
N ASN A 175 -5.06 13.82 -7.45
CA ASN A 175 -6.13 13.75 -8.43
C ASN A 175 -6.13 12.38 -9.13
N PRO A 176 -6.52 11.29 -8.41
CA PRO A 176 -6.31 9.93 -8.87
C PRO A 176 -7.09 9.63 -10.15
N SER A 177 -6.38 9.06 -11.13
CA SER A 177 -6.98 8.53 -12.36
C SER A 177 -7.35 7.03 -12.18
N PRO A 178 -8.27 6.48 -12.99
CA PRO A 178 -8.56 5.04 -12.97
C PRO A 178 -7.35 4.15 -13.27
N VAL A 179 -6.36 4.68 -14.00
CA VAL A 179 -5.13 3.96 -14.35
C VAL A 179 -4.04 4.32 -13.35
N LEU A 180 -3.56 3.31 -12.61
CA LEU A 180 -2.53 3.43 -11.60
C LEU A 180 -1.11 3.52 -12.17
N GLY A 181 -0.94 3.00 -13.38
CA GLY A 181 0.34 2.90 -14.07
C GLY A 181 0.26 2.01 -15.30
N VAL A 182 1.37 1.91 -16.01
CA VAL A 182 1.55 1.06 -17.19
C VAL A 182 2.72 0.12 -16.95
N TYR A 183 2.43 -1.18 -16.88
CA TYR A 183 3.42 -2.25 -16.90
C TYR A 183 4.05 -2.37 -18.27
N ARG A 184 5.37 -2.42 -18.32
CA ARG A 184 6.15 -2.33 -19.58
C ARG A 184 6.82 -3.64 -19.98
N VAL A 185 6.87 -4.63 -19.09
CA VAL A 185 7.42 -5.96 -19.41
C VAL A 185 6.50 -6.67 -20.41
N ARG A 186 7.10 -7.31 -21.42
CA ARG A 186 6.37 -8.03 -22.48
C ARG A 186 7.08 -9.36 -22.82
N PRO A 187 6.32 -10.42 -23.14
CA PRO A 187 4.86 -10.54 -23.01
C PRO A 187 4.42 -10.53 -21.53
N ILE A 188 3.20 -10.08 -21.25
CA ILE A 188 2.63 -10.16 -19.90
C ILE A 188 2.11 -11.58 -19.71
N ASN A 189 2.63 -12.28 -18.71
CA ASN A 189 2.15 -13.59 -18.28
C ASN A 189 1.60 -13.50 -16.84
N GLU A 190 0.96 -14.57 -16.37
CA GLU A 190 0.33 -14.59 -15.04
C GLU A 190 1.34 -14.25 -13.93
N SER A 191 2.53 -14.85 -13.96
CA SER A 191 3.56 -14.61 -12.94
C SER A 191 4.01 -13.16 -12.89
N GLY A 192 4.20 -12.51 -14.05
CA GLY A 192 4.62 -11.11 -14.13
C GLY A 192 3.50 -10.14 -13.75
N ALA A 193 2.25 -10.44 -14.13
CA ALA A 193 1.10 -9.66 -13.70
C ALA A 193 0.91 -9.75 -12.18
N ARG A 194 0.96 -10.96 -11.63
CA ARG A 194 0.87 -11.23 -10.19
C ARG A 194 1.99 -10.51 -9.42
N GLU A 195 3.24 -10.69 -9.83
CA GLU A 195 4.38 -10.00 -9.19
C GLU A 195 4.16 -8.48 -9.20
N LEU A 196 3.76 -7.90 -10.33
CA LEU A 196 3.49 -6.47 -10.40
C LEU A 196 2.37 -6.05 -9.46
N ILE A 197 1.25 -6.75 -9.45
CA ILE A 197 0.07 -6.40 -8.63
C ILE A 197 0.47 -6.40 -7.15
N GLU A 198 1.17 -7.43 -6.71
CA GLU A 198 1.61 -7.57 -5.33
C GLU A 198 2.75 -6.60 -4.97
N TYR A 199 3.69 -6.38 -5.91
CA TYR A 199 4.72 -5.35 -5.80
C TYR A 199 4.05 -3.99 -5.60
N MET A 200 3.09 -3.65 -6.46
CA MET A 200 2.31 -2.44 -6.29
C MET A 200 1.67 -2.51 -4.91
N TRP A 201 0.84 -3.49 -4.57
CA TRP A 201 0.18 -3.62 -3.28
C TRP A 201 1.05 -3.23 -2.06
N ILE A 202 2.21 -3.85 -1.91
CA ILE A 202 3.10 -3.63 -0.74
C ILE A 202 3.83 -2.30 -0.80
N ASN A 203 4.06 -1.79 -2.01
CA ASN A 203 4.62 -0.45 -2.23
C ASN A 203 3.51 0.62 -2.32
N SER A 204 2.24 0.22 -2.31
CA SER A 204 1.20 1.03 -2.91
C SER A 204 0.44 1.90 -1.94
N ARG A 205 -0.11 2.89 -2.63
CA ARG A 205 -1.36 3.60 -2.41
C ARG A 205 -2.64 2.84 -2.84
N ILE A 206 -2.59 1.54 -3.17
CA ILE A 206 -3.78 0.75 -3.54
C ILE A 206 -4.62 0.59 -2.27
N VAL A 207 -3.95 0.25 -1.14
CA VAL A 207 -4.54 0.30 0.21
C VAL A 207 -3.45 0.73 1.20
N ASP A 208 -3.54 1.96 1.71
CA ASP A 208 -2.63 2.45 2.76
C ASP A 208 -2.78 1.55 4.02
N ASN A 209 -1.67 0.97 4.50
CA ASN A 209 -1.60 0.05 5.65
C ASN A 209 -2.40 -1.26 5.51
N GLY A 210 -2.79 -1.64 4.29
CA GLY A 210 -3.47 -2.90 4.02
C GLY A 210 -2.57 -4.13 4.19
N ARG A 211 -3.08 -5.17 4.84
CA ARG A 211 -2.46 -6.48 4.99
C ARG A 211 -3.22 -7.51 4.18
N PRO A 212 -2.59 -8.22 3.24
CA PRO A 212 -3.28 -9.22 2.41
C PRO A 212 -3.68 -10.43 3.27
N LEU A 213 -4.93 -10.86 3.10
CA LEU A 213 -5.59 -11.98 3.78
C LEU A 213 -5.79 -13.19 2.86
N SER A 214 -6.03 -12.95 1.58
CA SER A 214 -6.19 -13.99 0.57
C SER A 214 -6.05 -13.38 -0.81
N ARG A 215 -5.77 -14.22 -1.81
CA ARG A 215 -5.71 -13.77 -3.19
C ARG A 215 -6.05 -14.87 -4.19
N GLY A 216 -6.55 -14.47 -5.35
CA GLY A 216 -6.76 -15.33 -6.51
C GLY A 216 -6.55 -14.53 -7.79
N ILE A 217 -5.85 -15.11 -8.77
CA ILE A 217 -5.69 -14.48 -10.09
C ILE A 217 -6.42 -15.29 -11.15
N GLU A 218 -7.09 -14.57 -12.04
CA GLU A 218 -7.76 -15.13 -13.20
C GLU A 218 -7.16 -14.54 -14.47
N GLU A 219 -6.97 -15.40 -15.47
CA GLU A 219 -6.56 -15.00 -16.81
C GLU A 219 -7.76 -15.02 -17.76
N SER A 220 -7.96 -13.91 -18.46
CA SER A 220 -8.84 -13.82 -19.63
C SER A 220 -8.01 -13.65 -20.90
N GLU A 221 -8.65 -13.59 -22.07
CA GLU A 221 -7.93 -13.27 -23.32
C GLU A 221 -7.25 -11.89 -23.27
N ALA A 222 -7.92 -10.89 -22.67
CA ALA A 222 -7.48 -9.50 -22.69
C ALA A 222 -6.63 -9.09 -21.49
N SER A 223 -6.82 -9.69 -20.32
CA SER A 223 -6.21 -9.22 -19.06
C SER A 223 -5.94 -10.33 -18.05
N PHE A 224 -5.10 -10.03 -17.08
CA PHE A 224 -5.03 -10.71 -15.79
C PHE A 224 -5.78 -9.89 -14.74
N THR A 225 -6.57 -10.53 -13.89
CA THR A 225 -7.27 -9.88 -12.78
C THR A 225 -6.95 -10.62 -11.50
N GLU A 226 -6.32 -9.95 -10.54
CA GLU A 226 -6.07 -10.50 -9.21
C GLU A 226 -7.04 -9.86 -8.21
N GLU A 227 -7.77 -10.71 -7.52
CA GLU A 227 -8.59 -10.37 -6.38
C GLU A 227 -7.78 -10.55 -5.11
N ILE A 228 -7.71 -9.51 -4.28
CA ILE A 228 -7.00 -9.51 -3.00
C ILE A 228 -8.00 -9.13 -1.91
N TYR A 229 -8.21 -10.01 -0.95
CA TYR A 229 -8.87 -9.62 0.29
C TYR A 229 -7.81 -9.15 1.25
N TYR A 230 -8.15 -8.11 2.02
CA TYR A 230 -7.19 -7.46 2.89
C TYR A 230 -7.86 -6.95 4.16
N SER A 231 -7.03 -6.69 5.16
CA SER A 231 -7.44 -5.96 6.34
C SER A 231 -6.56 -4.75 6.59
N TYR A 232 -7.15 -3.68 7.10
CA TYR A 232 -6.41 -2.60 7.73
C TYR A 232 -7.12 -2.17 9.00
N THR A 233 -6.36 -1.54 9.89
CA THR A 233 -6.86 -1.08 11.18
C THR A 233 -6.76 0.43 11.26
N ILE A 234 -7.88 1.07 11.56
CA ILE A 234 -7.96 2.47 11.95
C ILE A 234 -7.86 2.47 13.48
N GLY A 235 -6.81 3.11 14.01
CA GLY A 235 -6.61 3.19 15.46
C GLY A 235 -7.69 4.04 16.13
N GLY A 236 -8.23 3.54 17.24
CA GLY A 236 -9.06 4.33 18.15
C GLY A 236 -8.21 5.17 19.11
N ASP A 237 -8.80 6.24 19.64
CA ASP A 237 -8.28 7.07 20.75
C ASP A 237 -9.45 7.71 21.54
N TRP A 238 -9.22 8.13 22.78
CA TRP A 238 -10.15 8.90 23.63
C TRP A 238 -11.56 8.30 23.74
N GLY A 239 -11.71 7.11 24.31
CA GLY A 239 -13.03 6.48 24.46
C GLY A 239 -13.54 5.77 23.21
N THR A 240 -12.75 5.70 22.12
CA THR A 240 -13.14 5.04 20.86
C THR A 240 -12.43 3.70 20.67
N CYS A 241 -13.03 2.81 19.90
CA CYS A 241 -12.43 1.53 19.56
C CYS A 241 -11.66 1.61 18.25
N ASP A 242 -10.63 0.78 18.11
CA ASP A 242 -10.07 0.47 16.80
C ASP A 242 -11.19 0.03 15.85
N ILE A 243 -11.09 0.38 14.57
CA ILE A 243 -11.96 -0.15 13.51
C ILE A 243 -11.11 -1.02 12.61
N ILE A 244 -11.44 -2.31 12.55
CA ILE A 244 -10.78 -3.28 11.69
C ILE A 244 -11.65 -3.48 10.47
N VAL A 245 -11.10 -3.12 9.31
CA VAL A 245 -11.79 -3.22 8.03
C VAL A 245 -11.41 -4.53 7.35
N LEU A 246 -12.40 -5.21 6.78
CA LEU A 246 -12.22 -6.25 5.77
C LEU A 246 -12.58 -5.62 4.42
N GLY A 247 -11.60 -5.55 3.54
CA GLY A 247 -11.76 -5.04 2.19
C GLY A 247 -11.42 -6.05 1.13
N ARG A 248 -11.78 -5.69 -0.09
CA ARG A 248 -11.51 -6.42 -1.32
C ARG A 248 -10.97 -5.46 -2.35
N ALA A 249 -9.93 -5.87 -3.06
CA ALA A 249 -9.39 -5.16 -4.19
C ALA A 249 -9.38 -6.06 -5.42
N LEU A 250 -9.87 -5.53 -6.54
CA LEU A 250 -9.75 -6.14 -7.86
C LEU A 250 -8.74 -5.34 -8.65
N VAL A 251 -7.56 -5.92 -8.88
CA VAL A 251 -6.50 -5.28 -9.64
C VAL A 251 -6.38 -5.96 -10.98
N ARG A 252 -6.46 -5.18 -12.06
CA ARG A 252 -6.47 -5.68 -13.43
C ARG A 252 -5.29 -5.14 -14.21
N VAL A 253 -4.63 -6.02 -14.96
CA VAL A 253 -3.52 -5.70 -15.86
C VAL A 253 -3.91 -6.09 -17.28
N GLU A 254 -4.06 -5.10 -18.16
CA GLU A 254 -4.37 -5.32 -19.58
C GLU A 254 -3.16 -5.87 -20.33
N LYS A 255 -3.30 -6.99 -21.05
CA LYS A 255 -2.17 -7.66 -21.73
C LYS A 255 -1.57 -6.83 -22.87
N THR A 256 -2.42 -6.10 -23.58
CA THR A 256 -2.01 -5.29 -24.74
C THR A 256 -1.35 -4.00 -24.30
N THR A 257 -2.05 -3.19 -23.50
CA THR A 257 -1.59 -1.84 -23.11
C THR A 257 -0.65 -1.89 -21.90
N GLY A 258 -0.78 -2.89 -21.04
CA GLY A 258 -0.11 -2.96 -19.74
C GLY A 258 -0.72 -2.03 -18.70
N GLU A 259 -1.84 -1.37 -19.00
CA GLU A 259 -2.52 -0.50 -18.05
C GLU A 259 -2.96 -1.31 -16.82
N VAL A 260 -2.71 -0.72 -15.66
CA VAL A 260 -3.10 -1.29 -14.36
C VAL A 260 -4.24 -0.45 -13.80
N THR A 261 -5.35 -1.08 -13.47
CA THR A 261 -6.49 -0.44 -12.80
C THR A 261 -6.80 -1.16 -11.50
N ASN A 262 -7.42 -0.47 -10.55
CA ASN A 262 -7.91 -1.08 -9.33
C ASN A 262 -9.34 -0.65 -9.02
N GLU A 263 -10.09 -1.58 -8.43
CA GLU A 263 -11.35 -1.31 -7.76
C GLU A 263 -11.22 -1.79 -6.32
N VAL A 264 -11.64 -0.97 -5.36
CA VAL A 264 -11.50 -1.26 -3.93
C VAL A 264 -12.86 -1.13 -3.27
N GLU A 265 -13.21 -2.12 -2.46
CA GLU A 265 -14.50 -2.25 -1.79
C GLU A 265 -14.30 -2.57 -0.31
N VAL A 266 -14.99 -1.83 0.56
CA VAL A 266 -15.12 -2.21 1.98
C VAL A 266 -16.26 -3.20 2.09
N LEU A 267 -15.96 -4.41 2.55
CA LEU A 267 -16.95 -5.47 2.71
C LEU A 267 -17.60 -5.44 4.08
N ARG A 268 -16.81 -5.18 5.12
CA ARG A 268 -17.26 -5.20 6.51
C ARG A 268 -16.31 -4.40 7.41
N GLU A 269 -16.85 -3.86 8.49
CA GLU A 269 -16.11 -3.27 9.60
C GLU A 269 -16.40 -4.05 10.89
N VAL A 270 -15.36 -4.22 11.70
CA VAL A 270 -15.42 -4.92 12.99
C VAL A 270 -14.73 -4.02 14.01
N ASN A 271 -15.37 -3.77 15.15
CA ASN A 271 -14.71 -3.06 16.24
C ASN A 271 -13.46 -3.84 16.69
N GLY A 272 -12.43 -3.19 17.18
CA GLY A 272 -11.25 -3.81 17.75
C GLY A 272 -11.21 -3.65 19.26
N VAL A 273 -10.03 -3.35 19.80
CA VAL A 273 -9.81 -2.95 21.19
C VAL A 273 -10.36 -1.54 21.40
N CYS A 274 -11.05 -1.33 22.52
CA CYS A 274 -11.58 -0.03 22.93
C CYS A 274 -10.66 0.61 23.97
N TYR A 275 -10.41 1.91 23.83
CA TYR A 275 -9.64 2.69 24.78
C TYR A 275 -10.59 3.51 25.65
N GLU A 276 -10.26 3.68 26.93
CA GLU A 276 -10.95 4.58 27.86
C GLU A 276 -10.44 6.02 27.76
#